data_AF-A0A419J672-F1
#
_entry.id   AF-A0A419J672-F1
#
_cell.length_a   1.000
_cell.length_b   1.000
_cell.length_c   1.000
_cell.angle_alpha   90.00
_cell.angle_beta   90.00
_cell.angle_gamma   90.00
#
_symmetry.space_group_name_H-M   'P 1'
#
loop_
_entity.id
_entity.type
_entity.pdbx_description
1 polymer ?
#
loop_
_entity_poly.entity_id
_entity_poly.type
_entity_poly.pdbx_seq_one_letter_code
_entity_poly.pdbx_strand_id
1 'polypeptide(L)'
;MCAKNCHADLVLMKKLKVSKESLEAVKTYNESIHGKAVGLGSQIAADCVSCHATSSIHDIYKRDEPHSTVNKANLVKTCKQCHQNVTERFAQIDVHSDIEPHEKPVLYYVNVGLGFAFYGSVFGLIGLAMLESYGRRKDGIKMQIIHGTSWRGESKKNKSK
;
A
#
# COMPACT_ATOMS: atom_id res chain seq x y z
N MET A 1 5.22 19.72 4.50
CA MET A 1 4.84 21.15 4.57
C MET A 1 3.35 21.35 4.27
N CYS A 2 2.82 20.80 3.16
CA CYS A 2 1.42 21.01 2.73
C CYS A 2 0.35 20.41 3.67
N ALA A 3 0.64 19.24 4.26
CA ALA A 3 -0.32 18.55 5.13
C ALA A 3 -0.47 19.23 6.51
N LYS A 4 0.64 19.50 7.20
CA LYS A 4 0.64 19.96 8.59
C LYS A 4 -0.09 21.31 8.69
N ASN A 5 -1.16 21.36 9.49
CA ASN A 5 -1.99 22.53 9.79
C ASN A 5 -2.85 23.08 8.63
N CYS A 6 -2.84 22.45 7.44
CA CYS A 6 -3.68 22.87 6.32
C CYS A 6 -4.42 21.67 5.72
N HIS A 7 -3.75 20.87 4.88
CA HIS A 7 -4.40 19.74 4.20
C HIS A 7 -4.69 18.52 5.12
N ALA A 8 -4.20 18.52 6.35
CA ALA A 8 -4.54 17.54 7.38
C ALA A 8 -5.50 18.10 8.46
N ASP A 9 -5.86 19.38 8.40
CA ASP A 9 -6.82 19.99 9.33
C ASP A 9 -8.24 19.87 8.77
N LEU A 10 -8.93 18.80 9.14
CA LEU A 10 -10.30 18.53 8.70
C LEU A 10 -11.29 19.61 9.13
N VAL A 11 -11.06 20.29 10.26
CA VAL A 11 -11.95 21.35 10.74
C VAL A 11 -11.84 22.57 9.83
N LEU A 12 -10.61 22.99 9.54
CA LEU A 12 -10.33 24.09 8.63
C LEU A 12 -10.83 23.78 7.22
N MET A 13 -10.52 22.60 6.69
CA MET A 13 -10.90 22.21 5.33
C MET A 13 -12.42 22.12 5.14
N LYS A 14 -13.15 21.57 6.12
CA LYS A 14 -14.62 21.55 6.11
C LYS A 14 -15.20 22.96 6.15
N LYS A 15 -14.62 23.86 6.95
CA LYS A 15 -15.02 25.28 6.99
C LYS A 15 -14.81 25.97 5.64
N LEU A 16 -13.73 25.62 4.93
CA LEU A 16 -13.43 26.11 3.58
C LEU A 16 -14.23 25.41 2.48
N LYS A 17 -15.08 24.43 2.82
CA LYS A 17 -15.96 23.69 1.89
C LYS A 17 -15.19 23.07 0.72
N VAL A 18 -14.02 22.51 1.00
CA VAL A 18 -13.24 21.78 -0.03
C VAL A 18 -13.94 20.47 -0.41
N SER A 19 -13.57 19.91 -1.56
CA SER A 19 -14.10 18.64 -2.08
C SER A 19 -13.85 17.45 -1.13
N LYS A 20 -14.67 16.40 -1.23
CA LYS A 20 -14.51 15.18 -0.42
C LYS A 20 -13.14 14.54 -0.68
N GLU A 21 -12.73 14.49 -1.94
CA GLU A 21 -11.44 13.97 -2.38
C GLU A 21 -10.28 14.75 -1.74
N SER A 22 -10.43 16.07 -1.59
CA SER A 22 -9.42 16.89 -0.92
C SER A 22 -9.34 16.61 0.58
N LEU A 23 -10.45 16.28 1.24
CA LEU A 23 -10.46 15.93 2.68
C LEU A 23 -9.69 14.64 2.96
N GLU A 24 -9.71 13.69 2.02
CA GLU A 24 -9.05 12.41 2.18
C GLU A 24 -7.65 12.35 1.55
N ALA A 25 -7.30 13.34 0.70
CA ALA A 25 -6.07 13.36 -0.09
C ALA A 25 -4.80 13.08 0.72
N VAL A 26 -4.65 13.65 1.92
CA VAL A 26 -3.45 13.39 2.75
C VAL A 26 -3.39 11.93 3.20
N LYS A 27 -4.53 11.35 3.60
CA LYS A 27 -4.60 9.96 4.04
C LYS A 27 -4.29 9.02 2.88
N THR A 28 -4.97 9.19 1.75
CA THR A 28 -4.79 8.32 0.57
C THR A 28 -3.40 8.47 -0.06
N TYR A 29 -2.85 9.69 -0.08
CA TYR A 29 -1.46 9.93 -0.46
C TYR A 29 -0.48 9.16 0.43
N ASN A 30 -0.64 9.21 1.76
CA ASN A 30 0.25 8.50 2.69
C ASN A 30 0.18 6.97 2.54
N GLU A 31 -0.95 6.45 2.04
CA GLU A 31 -1.12 5.03 1.72
C GLU A 31 -0.49 4.64 0.38
N SER A 32 -0.22 5.60 -0.50
CA SER A 32 0.45 5.38 -1.79
C SER A 32 1.93 4.98 -1.62
N ILE A 33 2.51 4.40 -2.68
CA ILE A 33 3.94 4.03 -2.70
C ILE A 33 4.83 5.27 -2.53
N HIS A 34 4.47 6.38 -3.16
CA HIS A 34 5.20 7.64 -3.02
C HIS A 34 5.13 8.17 -1.59
N GLY A 35 3.94 8.22 -0.99
CA GLY A 35 3.76 8.66 0.39
C GLY A 35 4.51 7.79 1.40
N LYS A 36 4.46 6.46 1.24
CA LYS A 36 5.26 5.53 2.07
C LYS A 36 6.76 5.77 1.92
N ALA A 37 7.25 5.95 0.70
CA ALA A 37 8.67 6.21 0.46
C ALA A 37 9.14 7.55 1.06
N VAL A 38 8.36 8.61 0.89
CA VAL A 38 8.62 9.91 1.53
C VAL A 38 8.58 9.79 3.05
N GLY A 39 7.61 9.05 3.61
CA GLY A 39 7.52 8.78 5.05
C GLY A 39 8.72 8.01 5.61
N LEU A 40 9.39 7.20 4.79
CA LEU A 40 10.64 6.51 5.13
C LEU A 40 11.89 7.39 4.91
N GLY A 41 11.72 8.66 4.56
CA GLY A 41 12.81 9.63 4.38
C GLY A 41 13.37 9.72 2.97
N SER A 42 12.68 9.16 1.97
CA SER A 42 13.11 9.32 0.57
C SER A 42 13.03 10.79 0.15
N GLN A 43 14.14 11.30 -0.39
CA GLN A 43 14.24 12.65 -0.95
C GLN A 43 13.96 12.69 -2.47
N ILE A 44 13.82 11.52 -3.09
CA ILE A 44 13.62 11.37 -4.55
C ILE A 44 12.20 10.95 -4.92
N ALA A 45 11.45 10.43 -3.94
CA ALA A 45 10.06 10.06 -4.17
C ALA A 45 9.21 11.32 -4.38
N ALA A 46 8.25 11.24 -5.29
CA ALA A 46 7.36 12.35 -5.58
C ALA A 46 6.53 12.71 -4.33
N ASP A 47 6.47 14.00 -4.01
CA ASP A 47 5.65 14.53 -2.93
C ASP A 47 4.45 15.33 -3.46
N CYS A 48 3.72 16.00 -2.56
CA CYS A 48 2.55 16.80 -2.94
C CYS A 48 2.88 17.83 -4.03
N VAL A 49 4.06 18.44 -3.94
CA VAL A 49 4.45 19.57 -4.80
C VAL A 49 4.98 19.06 -6.13
N SER A 50 5.65 17.90 -6.12
CA SER A 50 6.13 17.22 -7.32
C SER A 50 5.00 16.94 -8.32
N CYS A 51 3.78 16.71 -7.84
CA CYS A 51 2.62 16.47 -8.69
C CYS A 51 1.74 17.71 -8.91
N HIS A 52 1.52 18.56 -7.89
CA HIS A 52 0.55 19.67 -7.98
C HIS A 52 1.14 21.02 -8.36
N ALA A 53 2.42 21.26 -8.05
CA ALA A 53 3.10 22.50 -8.41
C ALA A 53 3.57 22.41 -9.87
N THR A 54 3.49 23.51 -10.60
CA THR A 54 3.92 23.55 -12.01
C THR A 54 5.38 23.97 -12.14
N SER A 55 5.67 25.24 -11.87
CA SER A 55 7.01 25.86 -11.96
C SER A 55 7.51 26.35 -10.62
N SER A 56 6.57 26.74 -9.75
CA SER A 56 6.79 27.23 -8.40
C SER A 56 5.80 26.56 -7.46
N ILE A 57 6.15 26.49 -6.17
CA ILE A 57 5.27 25.97 -5.12
C ILE A 57 3.93 26.72 -5.00
N HIS A 58 3.87 27.95 -5.49
CA HIS A 58 2.64 28.75 -5.52
C HIS A 58 1.86 28.64 -6.84
N ASP A 59 2.42 27.98 -7.86
CA ASP A 59 1.77 27.73 -9.15
C ASP A 59 0.96 26.42 -9.08
N ILE A 60 -0.06 26.43 -8.23
CA ILE A 60 -0.98 25.31 -8.02
C ILE A 60 -2.34 25.67 -8.62
N TYR A 61 -2.70 24.98 -9.69
CA TYR A 61 -3.91 25.19 -10.48
C TYR A 61 -4.98 24.15 -10.18
N LYS A 62 -6.24 24.48 -10.44
CA LYS A 62 -7.34 23.52 -10.29
C LYS A 62 -7.19 22.38 -11.29
N ARG A 63 -7.67 21.18 -10.95
CA ARG A 63 -7.51 19.96 -11.76
C ARG A 63 -8.02 20.10 -13.19
N ASP A 64 -9.07 20.88 -13.39
CA ASP A 64 -9.72 21.12 -14.68
C ASP A 64 -9.03 22.21 -15.52
N GLU A 65 -8.11 22.98 -14.94
CA GLU A 65 -7.39 24.03 -15.66
C GLU A 65 -6.30 23.43 -16.57
N PRO A 66 -6.13 23.94 -17.81
CA PRO A 66 -5.13 23.42 -18.75
C PRO A 66 -3.69 23.53 -18.27
N HIS A 67 -3.40 24.48 -17.37
CA HIS A 67 -2.06 24.68 -16.80
C HIS A 67 -1.76 23.73 -15.64
N SER A 68 -2.76 23.03 -15.10
CA SER A 68 -2.56 22.10 -13.99
C SER A 68 -1.82 20.85 -14.43
N THR A 69 -0.74 20.53 -13.73
CA THR A 69 0.02 19.28 -13.89
C THR A 69 -0.83 18.05 -13.60
N VAL A 70 -1.88 18.16 -12.77
CA VAL A 70 -2.83 17.07 -12.49
C VAL A 70 -4.05 17.08 -13.40
N ASN A 71 -4.09 17.92 -14.43
CA ASN A 71 -5.10 17.85 -15.48
C ASN A 71 -4.98 16.53 -16.24
N LYS A 72 -6.11 15.90 -16.58
CA LYS A 72 -6.16 14.62 -17.31
C LYS A 72 -5.31 14.63 -18.58
N ALA A 73 -5.28 15.74 -19.32
CA ALA A 73 -4.47 15.90 -20.53
C ALA A 73 -2.96 15.98 -20.25
N ASN A 74 -2.57 16.39 -19.04
CA ASN A 74 -1.18 16.59 -18.63
C ASN A 74 -0.61 15.41 -17.83
N LEU A 75 -1.44 14.49 -17.31
CA LEU A 75 -1.00 13.41 -16.42
C LEU A 75 0.16 12.58 -17.00
N VAL A 76 0.09 12.22 -18.29
CA VAL A 76 1.18 11.48 -18.95
C VAL A 76 2.50 12.25 -18.87
N LYS A 77 2.46 13.56 -19.13
CA LYS A 77 3.64 14.44 -19.06
C LYS A 77 4.17 14.55 -17.63
N THR A 78 3.27 14.68 -16.65
CA THR A 78 3.61 14.76 -15.22
C THR A 78 4.29 13.49 -14.75
N CYS A 79 3.69 12.32 -14.98
CA CYS A 79 4.31 11.05 -14.60
C CYS A 79 5.65 10.81 -15.32
N LYS A 80 5.78 11.26 -16.58
CA LYS A 80 6.98 11.09 -17.40
C LYS A 80 8.19 11.87 -16.88
N GLN A 81 8.01 12.82 -15.96
CA GLN A 81 9.12 13.49 -15.29
C GLN A 81 10.05 12.49 -14.59
N CYS A 82 9.50 11.42 -14.03
CA CYS A 82 10.27 10.35 -13.37
C CYS A 82 10.14 9.00 -14.09
N HIS A 83 8.99 8.68 -14.67
CA HIS A 83 8.72 7.39 -15.30
C HIS A 83 8.80 7.49 -16.84
N GLN A 84 9.96 7.17 -17.42
CA GLN A 84 10.21 7.39 -18.85
C GLN A 84 9.25 6.65 -19.80
N ASN A 85 8.73 5.48 -19.38
CA ASN A 85 7.86 4.61 -20.16
C ASN A 85 6.39 4.68 -19.72
N VAL A 86 5.90 5.87 -19.34
CA VAL A 86 4.49 6.08 -18.98
C VAL A 86 3.59 5.89 -20.20
N THR A 87 2.48 5.18 -19.98
CA THR A 87 1.38 5.06 -20.93
C THR A 87 0.14 5.78 -20.38
N GLU A 88 -0.85 6.03 -21.23
CA GLU A 88 -2.11 6.63 -20.80
C GLU A 88 -2.82 5.77 -19.73
N ARG A 89 -2.78 4.44 -19.87
CA ARG A 89 -3.33 3.51 -18.86
C ARG A 89 -2.61 3.61 -17.53
N PHE A 90 -1.29 3.81 -17.53
CA PHE A 90 -0.53 4.03 -16.31
C PHE A 90 -0.93 5.35 -15.64
N ALA A 91 -1.09 6.41 -16.43
CA ALA A 91 -1.48 7.73 -15.93
C ALA A 91 -2.93 7.78 -15.40
N GLN A 92 -3.75 6.77 -15.67
CA GLN A 92 -5.11 6.63 -15.13
C GLN A 92 -5.15 6.00 -13.72
N ILE A 93 -4.01 5.54 -13.19
CA ILE A 93 -3.94 5.05 -11.82
C ILE A 93 -4.25 6.20 -10.88
N ASP A 94 -5.32 6.06 -10.09
CA ASP A 94 -5.70 7.05 -9.12
C ASP A 94 -4.73 7.03 -7.93
N VAL A 95 -4.03 8.13 -7.72
CA VAL A 95 -3.02 8.28 -6.66
C VAL A 95 -3.63 8.65 -5.31
N HIS A 96 -4.89 9.10 -5.30
CA HIS A 96 -5.61 9.51 -4.09
C HIS A 96 -6.95 8.76 -3.93
N SER A 97 -7.11 7.56 -4.50
CA SER A 97 -8.36 6.82 -4.33
C SER A 97 -8.49 6.25 -2.93
N ASP A 98 -9.57 6.59 -2.25
CA ASP A 98 -10.16 5.76 -1.21
C ASP A 98 -11.03 4.67 -1.87
N ILE A 99 -11.07 3.49 -1.24
CA ILE A 99 -12.03 2.44 -1.60
C ILE A 99 -13.14 2.52 -0.57
N GLU A 100 -14.04 3.47 -0.75
CA GLU A 100 -15.25 3.56 0.07
C GLU A 100 -16.20 2.39 -0.29
N PRO A 101 -16.70 1.62 0.70
CA PRO A 101 -17.59 0.47 0.45
C PRO A 101 -18.84 0.81 -0.36
N HIS A 102 -19.31 2.05 -0.28
CA HIS A 102 -20.52 2.51 -0.94
C HIS A 102 -20.29 2.99 -2.39
N GLU A 103 -19.07 3.40 -2.74
CA GLU A 103 -18.76 3.92 -4.09
C GLU A 103 -18.23 2.82 -5.01
N LYS A 104 -17.45 1.87 -4.46
CA LYS A 104 -16.84 0.76 -5.23
C LYS A 104 -17.05 -0.60 -4.52
N PRO A 105 -18.31 -1.04 -4.32
CA PRO A 105 -18.63 -2.21 -3.49
C PRO A 105 -17.96 -3.50 -3.99
N VAL A 106 -17.96 -3.71 -5.31
CA VAL A 106 -17.33 -4.90 -5.92
C VAL A 106 -15.84 -4.95 -5.61
N LEU A 107 -15.14 -3.82 -5.80
CA LEU A 107 -13.70 -3.75 -5.56
C LEU A 107 -13.38 -3.94 -4.07
N TYR A 108 -14.20 -3.39 -3.18
CA TYR A 108 -14.08 -3.57 -1.74
C TYR A 108 -14.17 -5.05 -1.33
N TYR A 109 -15.25 -5.75 -1.72
CA TYR A 109 -15.43 -7.15 -1.34
C TYR A 109 -14.41 -8.08 -1.99
N VAL A 110 -13.97 -7.79 -3.22
CA VAL A 110 -12.87 -8.54 -3.86
C VAL A 110 -11.58 -8.37 -3.07
N ASN A 111 -11.22 -7.14 -2.69
CA ASN A 111 -10.02 -6.88 -1.90
C ASN A 111 -10.07 -7.56 -0.53
N VAL A 112 -11.22 -7.47 0.15
CA VAL A 112 -11.45 -8.13 1.45
C VAL A 112 -11.36 -9.66 1.31
N GLY A 113 -12.03 -10.23 0.30
CA GLY A 113 -12.01 -11.66 0.04
C GLY A 113 -10.61 -12.19 -0.27
N LEU A 114 -9.86 -11.51 -1.13
CA LEU A 114 -8.46 -11.85 -1.43
C LEU A 114 -7.57 -11.70 -0.20
N GLY A 115 -7.78 -10.67 0.62
CA GLY A 115 -7.08 -10.49 1.89
C GLY A 115 -7.31 -11.67 2.85
N PHE A 116 -8.57 -12.07 3.05
CA PHE A 116 -8.90 -13.23 3.86
C PHE A 116 -8.30 -14.53 3.32
N ALA A 117 -8.34 -14.73 2.00
CA ALA A 117 -7.72 -15.91 1.37
C ALA A 117 -6.21 -15.93 1.59
N PHE A 118 -5.52 -14.81 1.39
CA PHE A 118 -4.09 -14.67 1.61
C PHE A 118 -3.73 -14.96 3.07
N TYR A 119 -4.31 -14.22 4.02
CA TYR A 119 -4.00 -14.40 5.44
C TYR A 119 -4.42 -15.78 5.93
N GLY A 120 -5.59 -16.28 5.52
CA GLY A 120 -6.04 -17.63 5.85
C GLY A 120 -5.05 -18.70 5.39
N SER A 121 -4.50 -18.56 4.18
CA SER A 121 -3.48 -19.49 3.67
C SER A 121 -2.17 -19.41 4.46
N VAL A 122 -1.68 -18.19 4.75
CA VAL A 122 -0.43 -17.98 5.50
C VAL A 122 -0.56 -18.51 6.93
N PHE A 123 -1.60 -18.12 7.65
CA PHE A 123 -1.84 -18.59 9.02
C PHE A 123 -2.17 -20.09 9.07
N GLY A 124 -2.86 -20.62 8.06
CA GLY A 124 -3.11 -22.05 7.94
C GLY A 124 -1.82 -22.85 7.78
N LEU A 125 -0.93 -22.44 6.88
CA LEU A 125 0.37 -23.10 6.67
C LEU A 125 1.27 -22.98 7.90
N ILE A 126 1.33 -21.80 8.53
CA ILE A 126 2.08 -21.60 9.78
C ILE A 126 1.52 -22.51 10.88
N GLY A 127 0.20 -22.59 11.01
CA GLY A 127 -0.46 -23.46 12.00
C GLY A 127 -0.16 -24.94 11.77
N LEU A 128 -0.24 -25.42 10.52
CA LEU A 128 0.12 -26.79 10.16
C LEU A 128 1.60 -27.07 10.46
N ALA A 129 2.49 -26.15 10.11
CA ALA A 129 3.92 -26.27 10.41
C ALA A 129 4.19 -26.33 11.92
N MET A 130 3.46 -25.56 12.72
CA MET A 130 3.54 -25.59 14.19
C MET A 130 3.02 -26.91 14.76
N LEU A 131 1.89 -27.41 14.27
CA LEU A 131 1.30 -28.69 14.69
C LEU A 131 2.22 -29.87 14.36
N GLU A 132 2.75 -29.91 13.14
CA GLU A 132 3.74 -30.91 12.75
C GLU A 132 4.98 -30.82 13.64
N SER A 133 5.51 -29.61 13.85
CA SER A 133 6.68 -29.41 14.69
C SER A 133 6.46 -29.86 16.14
N TYR A 134 5.27 -29.60 16.70
CA TYR A 134 4.90 -30.03 18.04
C TYR A 134 4.73 -31.55 18.13
N GLY A 135 4.06 -32.17 17.15
CA GLY A 135 3.91 -33.62 17.06
C GLY A 135 5.25 -34.33 17.01
N ARG A 136 6.18 -33.86 16.17
CA ARG A 136 7.52 -34.43 16.04
C ARG A 136 8.36 -34.27 17.30
N ARG A 137 8.21 -33.15 18.03
CA ARG A 137 8.82 -32.98 19.36
C ARG A 137 8.28 -33.99 20.37
N LYS A 138 6.96 -34.24 20.40
CA LYS A 138 6.35 -35.29 21.25
C LYS A 138 6.86 -36.69 20.89
N ASP A 139 7.09 -36.95 19.61
CA ASP A 139 7.64 -38.22 19.13
C ASP A 139 9.16 -38.38 19.43
N GLY A 140 9.79 -37.39 20.06
CA GLY A 140 11.19 -37.43 20.48
C GLY A 140 12.20 -36.95 19.43
N ILE A 141 11.75 -36.36 18.32
CA ILE A 141 12.61 -35.80 17.28
C ILE A 141 13.08 -34.41 17.75
N LYS A 142 14.40 -34.24 17.92
CA LYS A 142 14.99 -32.96 18.38
C LYS A 142 15.27 -32.04 17.19
N MET A 143 14.70 -30.84 17.25
CA MET A 143 15.14 -29.68 16.45
C MET A 143 16.52 -29.25 16.94
N GLN A 144 17.57 -29.53 16.17
CA GLN A 144 18.91 -28.99 16.44
C GLN A 144 19.38 -28.18 15.24
N ILE A 145 19.25 -26.87 15.33
CA ILE A 145 19.56 -25.92 14.24
C ILE A 145 21.09 -25.76 14.07
N ILE A 146 21.87 -26.01 15.12
CA ILE A 146 23.32 -25.67 15.17
C ILE A 146 24.24 -26.89 14.98
N HIS A 147 23.81 -28.12 15.30
CA HIS A 147 24.68 -29.31 15.32
C HIS A 147 24.27 -30.43 14.32
N GLY A 148 23.59 -30.06 13.23
CA GLY A 148 23.03 -31.03 12.29
C GLY A 148 21.70 -31.59 12.80
N THR A 149 20.65 -31.45 12.00
CA THR A 149 19.30 -31.77 12.47
C THR A 149 19.04 -33.28 12.37
N SER A 150 18.47 -33.87 13.43
CA SER A 150 17.70 -35.12 13.31
C SER A 150 16.33 -34.89 12.66
N TRP A 151 16.06 -33.72 12.07
CA TRP A 151 14.75 -33.32 11.58
C TRP A 151 14.25 -34.15 10.39
N ARG A 152 15.09 -34.98 9.77
CA ARG A 152 14.66 -36.01 8.81
C ARG A 152 14.44 -37.40 9.42
N GLY A 153 14.63 -37.55 10.74
CA GLY A 153 14.45 -38.82 11.43
C GLY A 153 12.98 -39.26 11.50
N GLU A 154 12.76 -40.57 11.41
CA GLU A 154 11.44 -41.18 11.59
C GLU A 154 10.96 -41.09 13.03
N SER A 155 9.66 -40.86 13.22
CA SER A 155 9.04 -40.86 14.55
C SER A 155 9.16 -42.23 15.21
N LYS A 156 9.23 -42.26 16.55
CA LYS A 156 9.24 -43.53 17.31
C LYS A 156 8.04 -44.43 16.98
N LYS A 157 6.91 -43.82 16.59
CA LYS A 157 5.67 -44.51 16.20
C LYS A 157 5.76 -45.25 14.86
N ASN A 158 6.61 -44.76 13.93
CA ASN A 158 6.87 -45.45 12.66
C ASN A 158 7.90 -46.57 12.80
N LYS A 159 8.84 -46.47 13.75
CA LYS A 159 9.85 -47.52 14.00
C LYS A 159 9.29 -48.78 14.66
N SER A 160 8.05 -48.75 15.17
CA SER A 160 7.40 -49.88 15.84
C SER A 160 6.38 -50.63 14.97
N LYS A 161 6.25 -50.26 13.70
CA LYS A 161 5.51 -50.98 12.66
C LYS A 161 6.50 -51.67 11.74
#